data_AF-A0A914GE86-F1
#
_entry.id   AF-A0A914GE86-F1
#
_cell.length_a   1.000
_cell.length_b   1.000
_cell.length_c   1.000
_cell.angle_alpha   90.00
_cell.angle_beta   90.00
_cell.angle_gamma   90.00
#
_symmetry.space_group_name_H-M   'P 1'
#
loop_
_entity.id
_entity.type
_entity.pdbx_description
1 polymer ?
#
loop_
_entity_poly.entity_id
_entity_poly.type
_entity_poly.pdbx_seq_one_letter_code
_entity_poly.pdbx_strand_id
1 'polypeptide(L)'
;MKMAEVIKKRNLYVFFDMAYQGFASGDINRDAHAVRYFVEQGHNICLAQSFAKNMGLYGERVGAFTIVAQDEEEKERVMSQLKIIIRPMYSNPPVHGARIASKILSDKGLYQQWLKDVKQMADRIIGMRTQLKDLLAKEGSQRNWNHIVDQIGMFCFTGISPEQVC
;
A
#
# COMPACT_ATOMS: atom_id res chain seq x y z
N MET A 1 -6.30 16.67 2.28
CA MET A 1 -5.63 17.97 2.04
C MET A 1 -5.34 18.72 3.35
N LYS A 2 -6.30 18.91 4.27
CA LYS A 2 -6.07 19.49 5.61
C LYS A 2 -4.94 18.83 6.44
N MET A 3 -4.75 17.52 6.32
CA MET A 3 -3.72 16.78 7.07
C MET A 3 -2.29 17.22 6.70
N ALA A 4 -2.00 17.38 5.41
CA ALA A 4 -0.68 17.81 4.95
C ALA A 4 -0.32 19.20 5.52
N GLU A 5 -1.27 20.14 5.50
CA GLU A 5 -1.08 21.47 6.09
C GLU A 5 -0.77 21.41 7.58
N VAL A 6 -1.50 20.59 8.35
CA VAL A 6 -1.26 20.43 9.79
C VAL A 6 0.11 19.84 10.07
N ILE A 7 0.49 18.79 9.33
CA ILE A 7 1.82 18.16 9.43
C ILE A 7 2.92 19.16 9.11
N LYS A 8 2.74 19.97 8.05
CA LYS A 8 3.70 21.01 7.64
C LYS A 8 3.81 22.10 8.70
N LYS A 9 2.68 22.61 9.21
CA LYS A 9 2.65 23.61 10.29
C LYS A 9 3.31 23.13 11.58
N ARG A 10 3.26 21.83 11.84
CA ARG A 10 3.87 21.21 13.03
C ARG A 10 5.28 20.65 12.81
N ASN A 11 5.85 20.83 11.61
CA ASN A 11 7.15 20.32 11.23
C ASN A 11 7.33 18.81 11.54
N LEU A 12 6.31 18.01 11.22
CA LEU A 12 6.33 16.57 11.45
C LEU A 12 6.94 15.84 10.24
N TYR A 13 7.76 14.84 10.53
CA TYR A 13 8.30 13.94 9.51
C TYR A 13 7.31 12.81 9.20
N VAL A 14 7.04 12.57 7.92
CA VAL A 14 5.99 11.65 7.49
C VAL A 14 6.58 10.35 7.01
N PHE A 15 6.11 9.26 7.61
CA PHE A 15 6.41 7.90 7.17
C PHE A 15 5.14 7.25 6.61
N PHE A 16 5.13 6.99 5.31
CA PHE A 16 4.09 6.20 4.66
C PHE A 16 4.43 4.71 4.64
N ASP A 17 3.49 3.88 5.06
CA ASP A 17 3.48 2.44 4.78
C ASP A 17 2.45 2.16 3.68
N MET A 18 2.92 1.75 2.50
CA MET A 18 2.12 1.55 1.30
C MET A 18 2.23 0.10 0.80
N ALA A 19 1.55 -0.81 1.48
CA ALA A 19 1.52 -2.24 1.13
C ALA A 19 0.42 -2.65 0.13
N TYR A 20 -0.53 -1.76 -0.20
CA TYR A 20 -1.76 -2.09 -0.93
C TYR A 20 -1.99 -1.26 -2.21
N GLN A 21 -0.95 -0.66 -2.79
CA GLN A 21 -1.09 0.14 -4.01
C GLN A 21 -1.67 -0.69 -5.17
N GLY A 22 -2.79 -0.22 -5.74
CA GLY A 22 -3.58 -0.90 -6.77
C GLY A 22 -4.61 -1.88 -6.19
N PHE A 23 -4.32 -2.48 -5.02
CA PHE A 23 -5.17 -3.48 -4.39
C PHE A 23 -6.31 -2.85 -3.56
N ALA A 24 -6.16 -1.58 -3.16
CA ALA A 24 -7.15 -0.90 -2.33
C ALA A 24 -8.35 -0.46 -3.17
N SER A 25 -8.13 0.20 -4.32
CA SER A 25 -9.21 0.69 -5.18
C SER A 25 -9.26 0.07 -6.58
N GLY A 26 -8.29 -0.75 -6.95
CA GLY A 26 -8.11 -1.23 -8.32
C GLY A 26 -7.33 -0.25 -9.22
N ASP A 27 -6.90 0.91 -8.68
CA ASP A 27 -6.15 1.93 -9.40
C ASP A 27 -4.88 2.32 -8.64
N ILE A 28 -3.72 2.04 -9.25
CA ILE A 28 -2.41 2.29 -8.66
C ILE A 28 -2.10 3.78 -8.46
N ASN A 29 -2.70 4.68 -9.24
CA ASN A 29 -2.49 6.12 -9.16
C ASN A 29 -3.37 6.73 -8.07
N ARG A 30 -4.63 6.28 -8.00
CA ARG A 30 -5.54 6.66 -6.92
C ARG A 30 -4.97 6.26 -5.57
N ASP A 31 -4.48 5.04 -5.45
CA ASP A 31 -3.93 4.52 -4.19
C ASP A 31 -2.62 5.22 -3.77
N ALA A 32 -1.85 5.75 -4.73
CA ALA A 32 -0.63 6.52 -4.47
C ALA A 32 -0.86 8.04 -4.32
N HIS A 33 -2.10 8.52 -4.47
CA HIS A 33 -2.40 9.95 -4.52
C HIS A 33 -1.94 10.70 -3.26
N ALA A 34 -2.14 10.12 -2.07
CA ALA A 34 -1.74 10.77 -0.81
C ALA A 34 -0.21 10.96 -0.73
N VAL A 35 0.57 9.95 -1.12
CA VAL A 35 2.04 10.03 -1.15
C VAL A 35 2.48 11.13 -2.11
N ARG A 36 1.96 11.12 -3.34
CA ARG A 36 2.29 12.11 -4.38
C ARG A 36 1.92 13.53 -3.93
N TYR A 37 0.73 13.71 -3.38
CA TYR A 37 0.28 14.99 -2.86
C TYR A 37 1.21 15.53 -1.77
N PHE A 38 1.67 14.69 -0.83
CA PHE A 38 2.61 15.15 0.21
C PHE A 38 3.94 15.62 -0.38
N VAL A 39 4.48 14.90 -1.36
CA VAL A 39 5.70 15.31 -2.07
C VAL A 39 5.47 16.62 -2.84
N GLU A 40 4.36 16.75 -3.56
CA GLU A 40 3.97 17.97 -4.28
C GLU A 40 3.82 19.19 -3.35
N GLN A 41 3.36 18.98 -2.12
CA GLN A 41 3.28 20.03 -1.09
C GLN A 41 4.63 20.34 -0.41
N GLY A 42 5.72 19.72 -0.86
CA GLY A 42 7.09 19.95 -0.38
C GLY A 42 7.39 19.27 0.96
N HIS A 43 6.73 18.16 1.27
CA HIS A 43 7.13 17.34 2.42
C HIS A 43 8.30 16.43 2.05
N ASN A 44 9.32 16.41 2.91
CA ASN A 44 10.26 15.28 2.95
C ASN A 44 9.55 14.11 3.62
N ILE A 45 9.52 12.97 2.93
CA ILE A 45 8.84 11.76 3.39
C ILE A 45 9.79 10.57 3.35
N CYS A 46 9.51 9.57 4.17
CA CYS A 46 9.93 8.20 3.90
C CYS A 46 8.73 7.33 3.54
N LEU A 47 8.99 6.29 2.77
CA LEU A 47 7.99 5.40 2.21
C LEU A 47 8.50 3.95 2.26
N ALA A 48 7.73 3.07 2.87
CA ALA A 48 7.90 1.63 2.78
C ALA A 48 6.84 1.07 1.81
N GLN A 49 7.28 0.31 0.82
CA GLN A 49 6.42 -0.34 -0.17
C GLN A 49 6.57 -1.86 -0.09
N SER A 50 5.46 -2.57 -0.28
CA SER A 50 5.45 -4.03 -0.35
C SER A 50 4.83 -4.51 -1.66
N PHE A 51 5.46 -5.50 -2.28
CA PHE A 51 4.92 -6.19 -3.47
C PHE A 51 4.20 -7.51 -3.13
N ALA A 52 4.05 -7.82 -1.83
CA ALA A 52 3.47 -9.07 -1.38
C ALA A 52 2.01 -9.23 -1.83
N LYS A 53 1.21 -8.15 -1.77
CA LYS A 53 -0.24 -8.22 -2.03
C LYS A 53 -0.60 -7.88 -3.46
N ASN A 54 -0.04 -6.79 -4.00
CA ASN A 54 -0.39 -6.32 -5.34
C ASN A 54 0.25 -7.15 -6.47
N MET A 55 1.33 -7.89 -6.22
CA MET A 55 1.95 -8.82 -7.18
C MET A 55 1.88 -10.29 -6.72
N GLY A 56 1.28 -10.57 -5.56
CA GLY A 56 1.21 -11.93 -5.01
C GLY A 56 2.55 -12.49 -4.52
N LEU A 57 3.59 -11.66 -4.38
CA LEU A 57 4.95 -12.08 -4.02
C LEU A 57 5.15 -12.23 -2.50
N TYR A 58 4.21 -12.90 -1.82
CA TYR A 58 4.18 -13.00 -0.36
C TYR A 58 5.46 -13.61 0.23
N GLY A 59 5.84 -14.78 -0.27
CA GLY A 59 7.00 -15.55 0.20
C GLY A 59 8.34 -14.99 -0.27
N GLU A 60 8.35 -14.20 -1.35
CA GLU A 60 9.57 -13.64 -1.96
C GLU A 60 10.16 -12.46 -1.19
N ARG A 61 9.38 -11.89 -0.26
CA ARG A 61 9.81 -10.80 0.65
C ARG A 61 10.33 -9.56 -0.10
N VAL A 62 9.63 -9.17 -1.16
CA VAL A 62 10.00 -8.02 -2.00
C VAL A 62 9.31 -6.75 -1.54
N GLY A 63 10.10 -5.69 -1.39
CA GLY A 63 9.66 -4.35 -1.06
C GLY A 63 10.72 -3.31 -1.40
N ALA A 64 10.41 -2.06 -1.13
CA ALA A 64 11.34 -0.95 -1.28
C ALA A 64 11.20 0.03 -0.11
N PHE A 65 12.31 0.64 0.28
CA PHE A 65 12.33 1.75 1.22
C PHE A 65 12.88 2.98 0.51
N THR A 66 12.12 4.07 0.53
CA THR A 66 12.43 5.32 -0.17
C THR A 66 12.47 6.46 0.84
N ILE A 67 13.45 7.34 0.70
CA ILE A 67 13.52 8.65 1.37
C ILE A 67 13.58 9.71 0.28
N VAL A 68 12.71 10.71 0.35
CA VAL A 68 12.77 11.87 -0.53
C VAL A 68 13.85 12.81 -0.01
N ALA A 69 14.90 12.99 -0.81
CA ALA A 69 15.98 13.93 -0.56
C ALA A 69 15.70 15.26 -1.28
N GLN A 70 16.25 16.35 -0.75
CA GLN A 70 16.18 17.68 -1.34
C GLN A 70 16.95 17.77 -2.66
N ASP A 71 18.08 17.08 -2.74
CA ASP A 71 18.97 17.09 -3.90
C ASP A 71 19.79 15.79 -4.03
N GLU A 72 20.61 15.73 -5.08
CA GLU A 72 21.45 14.58 -5.40
C GLU A 72 22.52 14.33 -4.32
N GLU A 73 23.08 15.39 -3.72
CA GLU A 73 24.11 15.27 -2.69
C GLU A 73 23.54 14.65 -1.41
N GLU A 74 22.38 15.12 -0.95
CA GLU A 74 21.68 14.53 0.18
C GLU A 74 21.30 13.08 -0.10
N LYS A 75 20.82 12.76 -1.31
CA LYS A 75 20.50 11.38 -1.70
C LYS A 75 21.71 10.45 -1.54
N GLU A 76 22.89 10.87 -2.00
CA GLU A 76 24.12 10.07 -1.88
C GLU A 76 24.51 9.84 -0.41
N ARG A 77 24.48 10.90 0.41
CA ARG A 77 24.77 10.81 1.85
C ARG A 77 23.80 9.87 2.55
N VAL A 78 22.49 10.02 2.32
CA VAL A 78 21.45 9.14 2.90
C VAL A 78 21.65 7.70 2.46
N MET A 79 21.88 7.46 1.17
CA MET A 79 22.08 6.11 0.63
C MET A 79 23.33 5.42 1.23
N SER A 80 24.40 6.18 1.50
CA SER A 80 25.60 5.65 2.18
C SER A 80 25.27 5.12 3.57
N GLN A 81 24.48 5.87 4.35
CA GLN A 81 24.10 5.51 5.72
C GLN A 81 23.14 4.32 5.73
N LEU A 82 22.17 4.28 4.79
CA LEU A 82 21.27 3.14 4.65
C LEU A 82 22.04 1.84 4.36
N LYS A 83 23.06 1.89 3.48
CA LYS A 83 23.92 0.73 3.21
C LYS A 83 24.71 0.28 4.44
N ILE A 84 25.21 1.23 5.24
CA ILE A 84 25.91 0.92 6.51
C ILE A 84 24.97 0.21 7.48
N ILE A 85 23.72 0.64 7.58
CA ILE A 85 22.70 0.02 8.46
C ILE A 85 22.29 -1.36 7.96
N ILE A 86 22.06 -1.52 6.65
CA ILE A 86 21.60 -2.80 6.06
C ILE A 86 22.65 -3.90 6.18
N ARG A 87 23.94 -3.55 6.01
CA ARG A 87 25.04 -4.51 5.95
C ARG A 87 25.14 -5.44 7.19
N PRO A 88 25.10 -4.95 8.44
CA PRO A 88 25.08 -5.81 9.62
C PRO A 88 23.73 -6.48 9.90
N MET A 89 22.62 -6.02 9.29
CA MET A 89 21.29 -6.63 9.50
C MET A 89 21.13 -7.93 8.71
N TYR A 90 21.43 -7.89 7.41
CA TYR A 90 21.25 -9.04 6.52
C TYR A 90 22.19 -9.03 5.31
N SER A 91 23.23 -8.19 5.31
CA SER A 91 24.19 -8.01 4.21
C SER A 91 23.58 -7.41 2.93
N ASN A 92 22.74 -8.17 2.21
CA ASN A 92 22.13 -7.76 0.95
C ASN A 92 20.75 -8.45 0.76
N PRO A 93 19.81 -7.81 0.03
CA PRO A 93 18.44 -8.31 -0.07
C PRO A 93 18.32 -9.53 -1.01
N PRO A 94 17.29 -10.37 -0.84
CA PRO A 94 17.02 -11.50 -1.72
C PRO A 94 16.68 -11.03 -3.15
N VAL A 95 17.29 -11.69 -4.15
CA VAL A 95 17.26 -11.21 -5.54
C VAL A 95 16.06 -11.70 -6.36
N HIS A 96 15.47 -12.86 -6.02
CA HIS A 96 14.53 -13.55 -6.91
C HIS A 96 13.26 -12.73 -7.17
N GLY A 97 12.50 -12.42 -6.12
CA GLY A 97 11.30 -11.61 -6.29
C GLY A 97 11.57 -10.18 -6.78
N ALA A 98 12.75 -9.59 -6.49
CA ALA A 98 13.13 -8.30 -7.06
C ALA A 98 13.25 -8.38 -8.60
N ARG A 99 13.79 -9.48 -9.14
CA ARG A 99 13.84 -9.73 -10.59
C ARG A 99 12.45 -9.93 -11.19
N ILE A 100 11.55 -10.64 -10.50
CA ILE A 100 10.16 -10.81 -10.96
C ILE A 100 9.46 -9.46 -11.05
N ALA A 101 9.49 -8.68 -9.96
CA ALA A 101 8.87 -7.36 -9.92
C ALA A 101 9.47 -6.43 -10.99
N SER A 102 10.81 -6.41 -11.13
CA SER A 102 11.50 -5.65 -12.16
C SER A 102 11.07 -6.05 -13.57
N LYS A 103 10.95 -7.35 -13.88
CA LYS A 103 10.55 -7.82 -15.21
C LYS A 103 9.11 -7.43 -15.53
N ILE A 104 8.19 -7.55 -14.56
CA ILE A 104 6.80 -7.12 -14.73
C ILE A 104 6.72 -5.61 -14.98
N LEU A 105 7.42 -4.81 -14.19
CA LEU A 105 7.36 -3.34 -14.26
C LEU A 105 8.06 -2.75 -15.49
N SER A 106 9.08 -3.44 -16.03
CA SER A 106 9.88 -2.92 -17.16
C SER A 106 9.37 -3.39 -18.53
N ASP A 107 8.51 -4.42 -18.56
CA ASP A 107 7.96 -4.98 -19.79
C ASP A 107 6.54 -4.44 -20.00
N LYS A 108 6.31 -3.72 -21.11
CA LYS A 108 5.01 -3.07 -21.38
C LYS A 108 3.85 -4.07 -21.39
N GLY A 109 4.06 -5.28 -21.92
CA GLY A 109 3.01 -6.30 -22.00
C GLY A 109 2.65 -6.83 -20.61
N LEU A 110 3.68 -7.21 -19.84
CA LEU A 110 3.50 -7.71 -18.47
C LEU A 110 2.94 -6.64 -17.53
N TYR A 111 3.38 -5.39 -17.66
CA TYR A 111 2.87 -4.28 -16.87
C TYR A 111 1.37 -4.06 -17.10
N GLN A 112 0.92 -4.07 -18.36
CA GLN A 112 -0.51 -3.94 -18.67
C GLN A 112 -1.33 -5.13 -18.19
N GLN A 113 -0.77 -6.34 -18.24
CA GLN A 113 -1.43 -7.51 -17.67
C GLN A 113 -1.56 -7.38 -16.15
N TRP A 114 -0.48 -7.01 -15.46
CA TRP A 114 -0.48 -6.80 -14.01
C TRP A 114 -1.51 -5.75 -13.56
N LEU A 115 -1.67 -4.65 -14.29
CA LEU A 115 -2.70 -3.65 -13.99
C LEU A 115 -4.12 -4.22 -14.08
N LYS A 116 -4.38 -5.14 -15.01
CA LYS A 116 -5.68 -5.82 -15.11
C LYS A 116 -5.87 -6.80 -13.95
N ASP A 117 -4.83 -7.58 -13.63
CA ASP A 117 -4.88 -8.59 -12.58
C ASP A 117 -5.11 -7.96 -11.21
N VAL A 118 -4.39 -6.87 -10.89
CA VAL A 118 -4.57 -6.15 -9.62
C VAL A 118 -5.97 -5.55 -9.51
N LYS A 119 -6.49 -4.99 -10.60
CA LYS A 119 -7.85 -4.47 -10.65
C LYS A 119 -8.89 -5.58 -10.44
N GLN A 120 -8.73 -6.73 -11.09
CA GLN A 120 -9.64 -7.86 -10.93
C GLN A 120 -9.66 -8.35 -9.47
N MET A 121 -8.50 -8.40 -8.80
CA MET A 121 -8.43 -8.75 -7.38
C MET A 121 -9.18 -7.75 -6.49
N ALA A 122 -8.98 -6.44 -6.73
CA ALA A 122 -9.67 -5.39 -5.99
C ALA A 122 -11.19 -5.42 -6.22
N ASP A 123 -11.63 -5.53 -7.47
CA ASP A 123 -13.05 -5.59 -7.85
C ASP A 123 -13.74 -6.80 -7.19
N ARG A 124 -13.06 -7.95 -7.11
CA ARG A 124 -13.60 -9.13 -6.41
C ARG A 124 -13.83 -8.84 -4.93
N ILE A 125 -12.90 -8.18 -4.24
CA ILE A 125 -13.05 -7.86 -2.82
C ILE A 125 -14.21 -6.88 -2.60
N ILE A 126 -14.32 -5.85 -3.43
CA ILE A 126 -15.42 -4.89 -3.40
C ILE A 126 -16.76 -5.59 -3.63
N GLY A 127 -16.81 -6.52 -4.59
CA GLY A 127 -17.97 -7.36 -4.84
C GLY A 127 -18.38 -8.19 -3.64
N MET A 128 -17.43 -8.86 -2.98
CA MET A 128 -17.69 -9.66 -1.77
C MET A 128 -18.21 -8.81 -0.60
N ARG A 129 -17.69 -7.58 -0.42
CA ARG A 129 -18.18 -6.65 0.61
C ARG A 129 -19.65 -6.28 0.39
N THR A 130 -20.00 -5.97 -0.86
CA THR A 130 -21.37 -5.63 -1.24
C THR A 130 -22.30 -6.82 -0.98
N GLN A 131 -21.92 -8.01 -1.46
CA GLN A 131 -22.71 -9.23 -1.26
C GLN A 131 -22.91 -9.57 0.22
N LEU A 132 -21.87 -9.44 1.05
CA LEU A 132 -21.98 -9.72 2.49
C LEU A 132 -22.99 -8.77 3.17
N LYS A 133 -22.91 -7.47 2.87
CA LYS A 133 -23.86 -6.48 3.41
C LYS A 133 -25.29 -6.80 3.00
N ASP A 134 -25.51 -7.11 1.72
CA ASP A 134 -26.84 -7.39 1.17
C ASP A 134 -27.43 -8.67 1.78
N LEU A 135 -26.60 -9.71 1.95
CA LEU A 135 -27.02 -10.95 2.60
C LEU A 135 -27.37 -10.73 4.07
N LEU A 136 -26.60 -9.96 4.82
CA LEU A 136 -26.92 -9.64 6.22
C LEU A 136 -28.27 -8.91 6.35
N ALA A 137 -28.57 -7.99 5.42
CA ALA A 137 -29.86 -7.33 5.38
C ALA A 137 -31.01 -8.29 5.03
N LYS A 138 -30.78 -9.18 4.05
CA LYS A 138 -31.74 -10.19 3.62
C LYS A 138 -32.08 -11.19 4.74
N GLU A 139 -31.10 -11.57 5.56
CA GLU A 139 -31.29 -12.45 6.72
C GLU A 139 -31.92 -11.72 7.93
N GLY A 140 -32.37 -10.48 7.77
CA GLY A 140 -33.13 -9.75 8.79
C GLY A 140 -32.29 -9.03 9.84
N SER A 141 -30.97 -8.89 9.64
CA SER A 141 -30.11 -8.15 10.57
C SER A 141 -30.52 -6.68 10.65
N GLN A 142 -30.79 -6.19 11.87
CA GLN A 142 -31.19 -4.79 12.13
C GLN A 142 -29.99 -3.85 12.36
N ARG A 143 -28.75 -4.38 12.36
CA ARG A 143 -27.54 -3.56 12.55
C ARG A 143 -27.20 -2.79 11.27
N ASN A 144 -26.61 -1.61 11.43
CA ASN A 144 -26.04 -0.88 10.29
C ASN A 144 -24.71 -1.52 9.87
N TRP A 145 -24.67 -2.06 8.64
CA TRP A 145 -23.50 -2.71 8.05
C TRP A 145 -22.83 -1.89 6.94
N ASN A 146 -23.11 -0.59 6.83
CA ASN A 146 -22.52 0.28 5.79
C ASN A 146 -20.99 0.32 5.86
N HIS A 147 -20.40 0.19 7.05
CA HIS A 147 -18.94 0.15 7.22
C HIS A 147 -18.27 -0.99 6.45
N ILE A 148 -18.98 -2.08 6.14
CA ILE A 148 -18.44 -3.18 5.32
C ILE A 148 -18.09 -2.70 3.91
N VAL A 149 -18.91 -1.83 3.33
CA VAL A 149 -18.72 -1.30 1.96
C VAL A 149 -17.94 0.02 1.93
N ASP A 150 -18.00 0.82 3.00
CA ASP A 150 -17.27 2.08 3.09
C ASP A 150 -15.76 1.88 3.35
N GLN A 151 -15.39 0.78 4.01
CA GLN A 151 -14.01 0.42 4.26
C GLN A 151 -13.30 -0.09 3.01
N ILE A 152 -12.02 0.25 2.89
CA ILE A 152 -11.19 -0.03 1.70
C ILE A 152 -10.15 -1.11 2.03
N GLY A 153 -9.83 -1.94 1.03
CA GLY A 153 -8.75 -2.92 1.09
C GLY A 153 -9.17 -4.30 1.55
N MET A 154 -8.19 -5.11 1.98
CA MET A 154 -8.37 -6.54 2.23
C MET A 154 -9.22 -6.86 3.46
N PHE A 155 -9.14 -6.04 4.50
CA PHE A 155 -9.70 -6.35 5.82
C PHE A 155 -10.90 -5.47 6.15
N CYS A 156 -11.84 -6.03 6.89
CA CYS A 156 -12.98 -5.30 7.43
C CYS A 156 -12.90 -5.30 8.96
N PHE A 157 -12.93 -4.13 9.56
CA PHE A 157 -13.24 -3.99 10.99
C PHE A 157 -14.75 -4.17 11.16
N THR A 158 -15.16 -5.41 11.45
CA THR A 158 -16.57 -5.82 11.48
C THR A 158 -17.32 -5.29 12.69
N GLY A 159 -16.63 -5.00 13.81
CA GLY A 159 -17.25 -4.53 15.05
C GLY A 159 -17.98 -5.63 15.83
N ILE A 160 -17.75 -6.89 15.50
CA ILE A 160 -18.24 -8.04 16.28
C ILE A 160 -17.40 -8.19 17.55
N SER A 161 -18.02 -8.59 18.65
CA SER A 161 -17.30 -8.75 19.93
C SER A 161 -16.46 -10.03 19.94
N PRO A 162 -15.46 -10.15 20.83
CA PRO A 162 -14.69 -11.39 20.98
C PRO A 162 -15.57 -12.63 21.18
N GLU A 163 -16.66 -12.50 21.93
CA GLU A 163 -17.63 -13.58 22.19
C GLU A 163 -18.38 -14.02 20.92
N GLN A 164 -18.46 -13.16 19.90
CA GLN A 164 -19.07 -13.48 18.61
C GLN A 164 -18.06 -14.06 17.60
N VAL A 165 -16.76 -13.92 17.86
CA VAL A 165 -15.68 -14.46 17.02
C VAL A 165 -15.36 -15.91 17.39
N CYS A 166 -15.47 -16.24 18.68
CA CYS A 166 -15.12 -17.53 19.26
C CYS A 166 -16.20 -18.60 19.11
#